data_AF-A0A955PZL6-F1
#
_entry.id   AF-A0A955PZL6-F1
#
_cell.length_a   1.000
_cell.length_b   1.000
_cell.length_c   1.000
_cell.angle_alpha   90.00
_cell.angle_beta   90.00
_cell.angle_gamma   90.00
#
_symmetry.space_group_name_H-M   'P 1'
#
loop_
_entity.id
_entity.type
_entity.pdbx_description
1 polymer ?
#
loop_
_entity_poly.entity_id
_entity_poly.type
_entity_poly.pdbx_seq_one_letter_code
_entity_poly.pdbx_strand_id
1 'polypeptide(L)'
;RGEFVMGSNDHQDEKPHNVVLDAYYIDTYEVSNKDYKEFMKTTGHPAPAYWDDPRLNKPEQPVVGVNWYDSSAFCEWKGKRLPTEAEWERAAKGPDGHAHYPWGHQLDSSKANYGQTVGQTTPVDSYPEGKSGYGAYNMAGNVFEWVSDWYDPGYFNVSPAMNP
;
A
#
# COMPACT_ATOMS: atom_id res chain seq x y z
N ARG A 1 16.73 -7.51 9.39
CA ARG A 1 16.59 -6.21 10.07
C ARG A 1 17.20 -5.13 9.19
N GLY A 2 16.57 -3.97 9.11
CA GLY A 2 17.09 -2.81 8.39
C GLY A 2 16.62 -1.52 9.04
N GLU A 3 17.47 -0.51 9.02
CA GLU A 3 17.15 0.86 9.45
C GLU A 3 16.79 1.71 8.24
N PHE A 4 15.86 2.65 8.41
CA PHE A 4 15.56 3.70 7.43
C PHE A 4 15.03 4.95 8.11
N VAL A 5 15.00 6.05 7.36
CA VAL A 5 14.34 7.29 7.80
C VAL A 5 12.90 7.23 7.32
N MET A 6 11.96 7.09 8.25
CA MET A 6 10.53 7.19 8.00
C MET A 6 10.11 8.66 8.01
N GLY A 7 9.22 9.05 7.12
CA GLY A 7 8.69 10.39 6.98
C GLY A 7 9.42 11.27 5.96
N SER A 8 9.07 12.55 5.99
CA SER A 8 9.49 13.64 5.10
C SER A 8 9.58 14.97 5.86
N ASN A 9 10.10 16.02 5.23
CA ASN A 9 10.00 17.39 5.75
C ASN A 9 8.85 18.20 5.11
N ASP A 10 7.97 17.53 4.37
CA ASP A 10 6.95 18.18 3.55
C ASP A 10 5.70 18.54 4.37
N HIS A 11 5.39 17.74 5.40
CA HIS A 11 4.24 17.92 6.28
C HIS A 11 4.59 17.80 7.78
N GLN A 12 3.75 18.38 8.63
CA GLN A 12 4.03 18.49 10.07
C GLN A 12 3.93 17.14 10.80
N ASP A 13 3.02 16.28 10.38
CA ASP A 13 2.78 14.93 10.86
C ASP A 13 3.70 13.88 10.21
N GLU A 14 4.50 14.28 9.23
CA GLU A 14 5.44 13.39 8.53
C GLU A 14 6.90 13.54 8.99
N LYS A 15 7.20 14.26 10.07
CA LYS A 15 8.58 14.60 10.44
C LYS A 15 9.54 13.39 10.45
N PRO A 16 10.75 13.54 9.88
CA PRO A 16 11.63 12.40 9.67
C PRO A 16 12.16 11.85 11.00
N HIS A 17 12.12 10.53 11.16
CA HIS A 17 12.67 9.83 12.32
C HIS A 17 13.24 8.45 11.93
N ASN A 18 14.18 7.93 12.71
CA ASN A 18 14.81 6.65 12.41
C ASN A 18 13.94 5.50 12.91
N VAL A 19 13.70 4.53 12.02
CA VAL A 19 12.96 3.30 12.32
C VAL A 19 13.78 2.09 11.92
N VAL A 20 13.75 1.05 12.75
CA VAL A 20 14.37 -0.25 12.53
C VAL A 20 13.27 -1.30 12.45
N LEU A 21 13.22 -1.99 11.32
CA LEU A 21 12.26 -3.06 11.08
C LEU A 21 12.95 -4.43 11.08
N ASP A 22 12.26 -5.42 11.63
CA ASP A 22 12.51 -6.83 11.38
C ASP A 22 12.28 -7.18 9.90
N ALA A 23 12.73 -8.37 9.48
CA ALA A 23 12.42 -8.83 8.13
C ALA A 23 10.94 -9.23 8.07
N TYR A 24 10.24 -8.80 7.01
CA TYR A 24 8.84 -9.10 6.77
C TYR A 24 8.62 -9.36 5.28
N TYR A 25 7.43 -9.85 4.96
CA TYR A 25 6.94 -9.95 3.58
C TYR A 25 5.84 -8.92 3.38
N ILE A 26 5.78 -8.36 2.19
CA ILE A 26 4.68 -7.53 1.71
C ILE A 26 4.27 -8.04 0.33
N ASP A 27 2.99 -7.87 -0.01
CA ASP A 27 2.51 -8.31 -1.31
C ASP A 27 3.13 -7.46 -2.42
N THR A 28 3.49 -8.11 -3.53
CA THR A 28 4.08 -7.43 -4.70
C THR A 28 3.08 -6.50 -5.38
N TYR A 29 1.79 -6.77 -5.22
CA TYR A 29 0.67 -6.11 -5.88
C TYR A 29 -0.43 -5.83 -4.85
N GLU A 30 -1.26 -4.83 -5.12
CA GLU A 30 -2.55 -4.66 -4.45
C GLU A 30 -3.41 -5.92 -4.60
N VAL A 31 -4.34 -6.15 -3.67
CA VAL A 31 -5.27 -7.28 -3.76
C VAL A 31 -6.20 -7.08 -4.97
N SER A 32 -6.16 -8.03 -5.91
CA SER A 32 -6.99 -7.96 -7.12
C SER A 32 -8.46 -8.31 -6.85
N ASN A 33 -9.38 -7.81 -7.69
CA ASN A 33 -10.79 -8.24 -7.67
C ASN A 33 -10.92 -9.75 -7.84
N LYS A 34 -10.05 -10.38 -8.64
CA LYS A 34 -10.03 -11.84 -8.81
C LYS A 34 -9.77 -12.55 -7.49
N ASP A 35 -8.78 -12.11 -6.72
CA ASP A 35 -8.42 -12.72 -5.44
C ASP A 35 -9.49 -12.45 -4.38
N TYR A 36 -10.02 -11.23 -4.35
CA TYR A 36 -11.11 -10.86 -3.43
C TYR A 36 -12.41 -11.61 -3.73
N LYS A 37 -12.70 -11.89 -5.00
CA LYS A 37 -13.84 -12.73 -5.40
C LYS A 37 -13.74 -14.14 -4.83
N GLU A 38 -12.54 -14.72 -4.80
CA GLU A 38 -12.34 -16.04 -4.19
C GLU A 38 -12.54 -16.00 -2.67
N PHE A 39 -12.07 -14.93 -2.00
CA PHE A 39 -12.37 -14.71 -0.59
C PHE A 39 -13.87 -14.70 -0.33
N MET A 40 -14.64 -13.83 -1.00
CA MET A 40 -16.10 -13.75 -0.81
C MET A 40 -16.80 -15.09 -1.08
N LYS A 41 -16.39 -15.79 -2.14
CA LYS A 41 -16.99 -17.08 -2.50
C LYS A 41 -16.73 -18.15 -1.44
N THR A 42 -15.55 -18.16 -0.83
CA THR A 42 -15.15 -19.20 0.13
C THR A 42 -15.64 -18.93 1.55
N THR A 43 -15.76 -17.66 1.95
CA THR A 43 -16.13 -17.27 3.32
C THR A 43 -17.57 -16.79 3.44
N GLY A 44 -18.22 -16.44 2.33
CA GLY A 44 -19.51 -15.75 2.34
C GLY A 44 -19.41 -14.26 2.71
N HIS A 45 -18.20 -13.68 2.73
CA HIS A 45 -17.99 -12.27 3.03
C HIS A 45 -18.76 -11.38 2.04
N PRO A 46 -19.42 -10.31 2.49
CA PRO A 46 -20.20 -9.44 1.61
C PRO A 46 -19.34 -8.74 0.56
N ALA A 47 -19.96 -8.39 -0.56
CA ALA A 47 -19.35 -7.56 -1.57
C ALA A 47 -19.05 -6.15 -1.01
N PRO A 48 -17.87 -5.58 -1.32
CA PRO A 48 -17.52 -4.24 -0.89
C PRO A 48 -18.31 -3.20 -1.69
N ALA A 49 -18.17 -1.92 -1.31
CA ALA A 49 -18.74 -0.85 -2.09
C ALA A 49 -18.19 -0.87 -3.54
N TYR A 50 -19.01 -0.47 -4.50
CA TYR A 50 -18.65 -0.36 -5.93
C TYR A 50 -18.28 -1.67 -6.64
N TRP A 51 -18.53 -2.84 -6.03
CA TRP A 51 -18.22 -4.15 -6.64
C TRP A 51 -18.84 -4.36 -8.04
N ASP A 52 -20.01 -3.80 -8.28
CA ASP A 52 -20.71 -3.91 -9.57
C ASP A 52 -20.39 -2.77 -10.55
N ASP A 53 -19.49 -1.84 -10.21
CA ASP A 53 -19.07 -0.76 -11.13
C ASP A 53 -18.14 -1.32 -12.22
N PRO A 54 -18.56 -1.31 -13.51
CA PRO A 54 -17.78 -1.90 -14.60
C PRO A 54 -16.43 -1.20 -14.86
N ARG A 55 -16.21 0.00 -14.28
CA ARG A 55 -14.94 0.72 -14.37
C ARG A 55 -13.90 0.20 -13.38
N LEU A 56 -14.34 -0.47 -12.31
CA LEU A 56 -13.52 -0.79 -11.13
C LEU A 56 -13.46 -2.29 -10.82
N ASN A 57 -14.24 -3.12 -11.51
CA ASN A 57 -14.46 -4.52 -11.15
C ASN A 57 -13.80 -5.56 -12.08
N LYS A 58 -12.86 -5.14 -12.94
CA LYS A 58 -12.14 -6.11 -13.79
C LYS A 58 -11.26 -7.01 -12.92
N PRO A 59 -11.09 -8.29 -13.26
CA PRO A 59 -10.40 -9.25 -12.40
C PRO A 59 -8.99 -8.83 -11.99
N GLU A 60 -8.24 -8.18 -12.88
CA GLU A 60 -6.86 -7.75 -12.67
C GLU A 60 -6.73 -6.36 -12.03
N GLN A 61 -7.82 -5.61 -11.87
CA GLN A 61 -7.82 -4.34 -11.13
C GLN A 61 -7.78 -4.59 -9.62
N PRO A 62 -7.26 -3.64 -8.82
CA PRO A 62 -7.34 -3.73 -7.37
C PRO A 62 -8.81 -3.70 -6.93
N VAL A 63 -9.13 -4.44 -5.87
CA VAL A 63 -10.42 -4.30 -5.20
C VAL A 63 -10.50 -2.93 -4.52
N VAL A 64 -11.66 -2.29 -4.61
CA VAL A 64 -11.94 -0.97 -4.01
C VAL A 64 -13.20 -1.04 -3.16
N GLY A 65 -13.46 0.03 -2.39
CA GLY A 65 -14.67 0.13 -1.55
C GLY A 65 -14.67 -0.80 -0.34
N VAL A 66 -13.51 -1.38 -0.01
CA VAL A 66 -13.26 -2.13 1.22
C VAL A 66 -12.95 -1.17 2.36
N ASN A 67 -13.47 -1.47 3.55
CA ASN A 67 -13.04 -0.81 4.78
C ASN A 67 -11.90 -1.59 5.45
N TRP A 68 -11.34 -1.03 6.52
CA TRP A 68 -10.23 -1.65 7.27
C TRP A 68 -10.53 -3.08 7.75
N TYR A 69 -11.76 -3.34 8.23
CA TYR A 69 -12.16 -4.67 8.71
C TYR A 69 -12.24 -5.69 7.56
N ASP A 70 -12.72 -5.27 6.39
CA ASP A 70 -12.73 -6.11 5.19
C ASP A 70 -11.31 -6.49 4.77
N SER A 71 -10.40 -5.50 4.74
CA SER A 71 -8.99 -5.71 4.38
C SER A 71 -8.29 -6.63 5.38
N SER A 72 -8.48 -6.42 6.69
CA SER A 72 -7.93 -7.28 7.72
C SER A 72 -8.45 -8.73 7.61
N ALA A 73 -9.75 -8.91 7.44
CA ALA A 73 -10.37 -10.23 7.28
C ALA A 73 -9.85 -10.97 6.04
N PHE A 74 -9.64 -10.27 4.91
CA PHE A 74 -9.02 -10.85 3.72
C PHE A 74 -7.59 -11.32 4.00
N CYS A 75 -6.78 -10.48 4.65
CA CYS A 75 -5.41 -10.83 5.01
C CYS A 75 -5.37 -12.07 5.91
N GLU A 76 -6.19 -12.11 6.96
CA GLU A 76 -6.29 -13.27 7.87
C GLU A 76 -6.70 -14.55 7.13
N TRP A 77 -7.68 -14.47 6.22
CA TRP A 77 -8.10 -15.60 5.38
C TRP A 77 -6.97 -16.14 4.50
N LYS A 78 -6.09 -15.27 4.01
CA LYS A 78 -4.87 -15.66 3.27
C LYS A 78 -3.72 -16.11 4.16
N GLY A 79 -3.88 -16.12 5.49
CA GLY A 79 -2.79 -16.39 6.44
C GLY A 79 -1.73 -15.30 6.48
N LYS A 80 -2.13 -14.06 6.22
CA LYS A 80 -1.32 -12.84 6.21
C LYS A 80 -1.86 -11.84 7.25
N ARG A 81 -1.34 -10.61 7.22
CA ARG A 81 -1.84 -9.44 7.96
C ARG A 81 -1.70 -8.18 7.11
N LEU A 82 -2.33 -7.08 7.54
CA LEU A 82 -2.00 -5.75 7.03
C LEU A 82 -0.55 -5.38 7.44
N PRO A 83 0.18 -4.63 6.61
CA PRO A 83 1.48 -4.07 6.99
C PRO A 83 1.31 -2.99 8.06
N THR A 84 2.33 -2.73 8.87
CA THR A 84 2.36 -1.45 9.60
C THR A 84 2.63 -0.30 8.65
N GLU A 85 2.32 0.93 9.05
CA GLU A 85 2.64 2.12 8.27
C GLU A 85 4.15 2.20 7.97
N ALA A 86 4.98 1.89 8.98
CA ALA A 86 6.43 1.83 8.82
C ALA A 86 6.88 0.77 7.82
N GLU A 87 6.28 -0.43 7.85
CA GLU A 87 6.55 -1.49 6.87
C GLU A 87 6.12 -1.10 5.45
N TRP A 88 4.97 -0.43 5.32
CA TRP A 88 4.48 0.04 4.03
C TRP A 88 5.42 1.11 3.44
N GLU A 89 5.82 2.09 4.24
CA GLU A 89 6.72 3.15 3.78
C GLU A 89 8.11 2.61 3.45
N ARG A 90 8.66 1.68 4.26
CA ARG A 90 9.92 1.01 3.94
C ARG A 90 9.84 0.25 2.62
N ALA A 91 8.73 -0.43 2.35
CA ALA A 91 8.51 -1.15 1.11
C ALA A 91 8.45 -0.18 -0.09
N ALA A 92 7.84 0.99 0.09
CA ALA A 92 7.76 2.04 -0.93
C ALA A 92 9.13 2.68 -1.21
N LYS A 93 9.88 3.08 -0.17
CA LYS A 93 11.19 3.75 -0.31
C LYS A 93 12.31 2.85 -0.83
N GLY A 94 12.13 1.53 -0.80
CA GLY A 94 13.13 0.57 -1.25
C GLY A 94 14.32 0.40 -0.28
N PRO A 95 15.34 -0.37 -0.67
CA PRO A 95 16.47 -0.72 0.19
C PRO A 95 17.30 0.47 0.64
N ASP A 96 17.47 1.47 -0.23
CA ASP A 96 18.22 2.69 0.09
C ASP A 96 17.49 3.58 1.11
N GLY A 97 16.17 3.41 1.30
CA GLY A 97 15.41 4.09 2.35
C GLY A 97 15.29 5.61 2.20
N HIS A 98 15.71 6.18 1.08
CA HIS A 98 15.76 7.63 0.86
C HIS A 98 14.94 8.10 -0.35
N ALA A 99 14.34 7.18 -1.12
CA ALA A 99 13.56 7.56 -2.28
C ALA A 99 12.35 8.42 -1.87
N HIS A 100 12.03 9.42 -2.69
CA HIS A 100 10.87 10.30 -2.48
C HIS A 100 9.62 9.70 -3.13
N TYR A 101 9.80 9.08 -4.30
CA TYR A 101 8.85 8.18 -4.95
C TYR A 101 9.42 6.75 -4.97
N PRO A 102 8.61 5.70 -5.17
CA PRO A 102 9.12 4.33 -5.18
C PRO A 102 10.26 4.08 -6.19
N TRP A 103 10.27 4.85 -7.28
CA TRP A 103 11.27 4.77 -8.36
C TRP A 103 12.39 5.82 -8.29
N GLY A 104 12.48 6.63 -7.23
CA GLY A 104 13.55 7.62 -7.06
C GLY A 104 13.07 8.98 -6.56
N HIS A 105 13.69 10.06 -7.02
CA HIS A 105 13.45 11.41 -6.47
C HIS A 105 12.67 12.35 -7.39
N GLN A 106 12.51 11.99 -8.67
CA GLN A 106 11.84 12.83 -9.65
C GLN A 106 10.49 12.22 -9.99
N LEU A 107 9.46 13.07 -10.01
CA LEU A 107 8.12 12.66 -10.43
C LEU A 107 8.16 12.26 -11.90
N ASP A 108 7.55 11.13 -12.20
CA ASP A 108 7.41 10.62 -13.56
C ASP A 108 5.97 10.13 -13.76
N SER A 109 5.22 10.83 -14.60
CA SER A 109 3.80 10.53 -14.84
C SER A 109 3.57 9.21 -15.57
N SER A 110 4.62 8.63 -16.16
CA SER A 110 4.55 7.33 -16.83
C SER A 110 4.70 6.14 -15.88
N LYS A 111 4.94 6.39 -14.58
CA LYS A 111 5.26 5.36 -13.58
C LYS A 111 4.18 5.14 -12.52
N ALA A 112 3.08 5.88 -12.56
CA ALA A 112 1.97 5.71 -11.63
C ALA A 112 0.65 6.22 -12.21
N ASN A 113 -0.46 5.73 -11.66
CA ASN A 113 -1.79 6.26 -11.93
C ASN A 113 -2.20 7.26 -10.84
N TYR A 114 -2.20 8.56 -11.15
CA TYR A 114 -2.57 9.60 -10.18
C TYR A 114 -3.22 10.81 -10.87
N GLY A 115 -3.74 11.74 -10.05
CA GLY A 115 -4.28 13.02 -10.51
C GLY A 115 -5.51 12.90 -11.42
N GLN A 116 -6.25 11.78 -11.36
CA GLN A 116 -7.42 11.50 -12.20
C GLN A 116 -7.13 11.47 -13.72
N THR A 117 -5.87 11.24 -14.11
CA THR A 117 -5.48 11.22 -15.54
C THR A 117 -6.15 10.08 -16.32
N VAL A 118 -6.25 8.88 -15.70
CA VAL A 118 -6.96 7.72 -16.27
C VAL A 118 -8.45 7.72 -15.91
N GLY A 119 -8.81 8.29 -14.75
CA GLY A 119 -10.19 8.39 -14.25
C GLY A 119 -10.79 7.10 -13.69
N GLN A 120 -9.98 6.03 -13.55
CA GLN A 120 -10.33 4.74 -12.95
C GLN A 120 -9.06 4.01 -12.51
N THR A 121 -9.20 2.90 -11.78
CA THR A 121 -8.06 2.03 -11.41
C THR A 121 -7.48 1.32 -12.64
N THR A 122 -6.20 0.98 -12.57
CA THR A 122 -5.50 0.18 -13.59
C THR A 122 -5.20 -1.23 -13.04
N PRO A 123 -4.89 -2.22 -13.90
CA PRO A 123 -4.43 -3.53 -13.43
C PRO A 123 -3.30 -3.43 -12.40
N VAL A 124 -3.30 -4.32 -11.40
CA VAL A 124 -2.36 -4.27 -10.26
C VAL A 124 -0.89 -4.40 -10.66
N ASP A 125 -0.61 -4.93 -11.85
CA ASP A 125 0.74 -5.08 -12.42
C ASP A 125 1.12 -3.97 -13.44
N SER A 126 0.31 -2.92 -13.52
CA SER A 126 0.59 -1.74 -14.35
C SER A 126 1.84 -1.00 -13.86
N TYR A 127 2.47 -0.22 -14.74
CA TYR A 127 3.63 0.62 -14.41
C TYR A 127 4.84 -0.16 -13.85
N PRO A 128 5.40 -1.14 -14.59
CA PRO A 128 6.57 -1.90 -14.12
C PRO A 128 7.79 -1.03 -13.81
N GLU A 129 7.96 0.11 -14.47
CA GLU A 129 9.07 1.05 -14.19
C GLU A 129 8.84 1.90 -12.93
N GLY A 130 7.65 1.83 -12.34
CA GLY A 130 7.25 2.49 -11.09
C GLY A 130 7.34 1.61 -9.84
N LYS A 131 7.82 0.37 -9.98
CA LYS A 131 8.08 -0.50 -8.83
C LYS A 131 9.03 0.16 -7.84
N SER A 132 8.85 -0.16 -6.55
CA SER A 132 9.84 0.14 -5.53
C SER A 132 11.12 -0.67 -5.74
N GLY A 133 12.20 -0.29 -5.06
CA GLY A 133 13.45 -1.06 -5.08
C GLY A 133 13.35 -2.49 -4.49
N TYR A 134 12.24 -2.82 -3.81
CA TYR A 134 11.91 -4.20 -3.40
C TYR A 134 11.01 -4.93 -4.39
N GLY A 135 10.59 -4.26 -5.47
CA GLY A 135 9.75 -4.82 -6.52
C GLY A 135 8.24 -4.67 -6.28
N ALA A 136 7.81 -3.97 -5.24
CA ALA A 136 6.39 -3.71 -4.97
C ALA A 136 5.83 -2.69 -5.97
N TYR A 137 4.69 -3.01 -6.58
CA TYR A 137 4.00 -2.18 -7.56
C TYR A 137 3.04 -1.20 -6.88
N ASN A 138 2.71 -0.12 -7.59
CA ASN A 138 1.65 0.83 -7.24
C ASN A 138 1.67 1.42 -5.82
N MET A 139 2.80 1.33 -5.10
CA MET A 139 3.02 2.03 -3.83
C MET A 139 2.84 3.57 -3.93
N ALA A 140 2.76 4.10 -5.15
CA ALA A 140 2.29 5.45 -5.42
C ALA A 140 1.13 5.42 -6.43
N GLY A 141 -0.05 5.90 -6.01
CA GLY A 141 -1.22 6.04 -6.86
C GLY A 141 -2.10 4.77 -6.92
N ASN A 142 -2.90 4.68 -7.98
CA ASN A 142 -3.92 3.65 -8.22
C ASN A 142 -5.04 3.60 -7.16
N VAL A 143 -4.79 3.10 -5.95
CA VAL A 143 -5.73 3.16 -4.81
C VAL A 143 -5.01 3.50 -3.50
N PHE A 144 -5.77 3.92 -2.49
CA PHE A 144 -5.23 3.97 -1.12
C PHE A 144 -5.16 2.55 -0.55
N GLU A 145 -4.10 2.27 0.21
CA GLU A 145 -3.83 0.97 0.81
C GLU A 145 -3.95 1.04 2.34
N TRP A 146 -4.76 0.17 2.94
CA TRP A 146 -4.94 0.13 4.39
C TRP A 146 -3.71 -0.45 5.10
N VAL A 147 -3.30 0.19 6.20
CA VAL A 147 -2.27 -0.29 7.13
C VAL A 147 -2.91 -0.69 8.46
N SER A 148 -2.17 -1.39 9.33
CA SER A 148 -2.69 -1.85 10.63
C SER A 148 -2.87 -0.73 11.66
N ASP A 149 -2.23 0.40 11.45
CA ASP A 149 -2.00 1.45 12.43
C ASP A 149 -3.23 2.33 12.63
N TRP A 150 -3.40 2.81 13.86
CA TRP A 150 -4.30 3.93 14.13
C TRP A 150 -3.60 5.23 13.76
N TYR A 151 -4.26 6.07 12.97
CA TYR A 151 -3.72 7.40 12.67
C TYR A 151 -3.69 8.30 13.91
N ASP A 152 -2.53 8.88 14.18
CA ASP A 152 -2.33 9.97 15.14
C ASP A 152 -1.28 10.95 14.57
N PRO A 153 -1.64 12.23 14.32
CA PRO A 153 -0.73 13.23 13.76
C PRO A 153 0.48 13.54 14.67
N GLY A 154 0.44 13.13 15.93
CA GLY A 154 1.54 13.26 16.88
C GLY A 154 2.47 12.05 16.94
N TYR A 155 2.11 10.91 16.33
CA TYR A 155 2.76 9.62 16.57
C TYR A 155 4.26 9.64 16.27
N PHE A 156 4.69 10.27 15.18
CA PHE A 156 6.11 10.32 14.80
C PHE A 156 7.01 10.99 15.86
N ASN A 157 6.46 11.85 16.73
CA ASN A 157 7.23 12.48 17.81
C ASN A 157 7.47 11.53 19.01
N VAL A 158 6.68 10.46 19.12
CA VAL A 158 6.72 9.48 20.23
C VAL A 158 6.94 8.04 19.74
N SER A 159 7.07 7.86 18.43
CA SER A 159 7.24 6.57 17.75
C SER A 159 8.46 5.82 18.30
N PRO A 160 8.32 4.55 18.70
CA PRO A 160 9.46 3.75 19.10
C PRO A 160 10.36 3.43 17.90
N ALA A 161 11.67 3.37 18.10
CA ALA A 161 12.60 3.10 17.01
C ALA A 161 12.51 1.67 16.44
N MET A 162 11.95 0.70 17.18
CA MET A 162 11.97 -0.71 16.82
C MET A 162 10.56 -1.22 16.52
N ASN A 163 10.30 -1.60 15.26
CA ASN A 163 9.00 -2.11 14.80
C ASN A 163 7.80 -1.28 15.32
N PRO A 164 7.76 0.05 15.06
CA PRO A 164 6.63 0.90 15.42
C PRO A 164 5.35 0.52 14.69
#